data_AF-A0A915MRV3-F1
#
_entry.id   AF-A0A915MRV3-F1
#
_cell.length_a   1.000
_cell.length_b   1.000
_cell.length_c   1.000
_cell.angle_alpha   90.00
_cell.angle_beta   90.00
_cell.angle_gamma   90.00
#
_symmetry.space_group_name_H-M   'P 1'
#
loop_
_entity.id
_entity.type
_entity.pdbx_description
1 polymer ?
#
loop_
_entity_poly.entity_id
_entity_poly.type
_entity_poly.pdbx_seq_one_letter_code
_entity_poly.pdbx_strand_id
1 'polypeptide(L)'
;MLITGDRRQLKVHLESLPRAVQVGFGLDSVIINLDASDGIGKTALQVGYRSHPHIVQCIEAGFYRPHGERLIAGRNPEERNMLTASQLKLPKAGSPLILIHQVDEAERDAVSMSSYNPGQTWTALRILWRLFNVLPPDSSILCICLYGTQANDIEREVLAEEELNRS
;
A
#
# COMPACT_ATOMS: atom_id res chain seq x y z
N MET A 1 24.82 -19.46 0.13
CA MET A 1 24.15 -18.27 -0.43
C MET A 1 22.73 -18.24 0.12
N LEU A 2 22.25 -17.09 0.60
CA LEU A 2 20.88 -16.91 1.08
C LEU A 2 20.19 -15.89 0.18
N ILE A 3 18.98 -16.22 -0.27
CA ILE A 3 18.15 -15.35 -1.09
C ILE A 3 16.83 -15.16 -0.36
N THR A 4 16.38 -13.91 -0.25
CA THR A 4 15.11 -13.55 0.39
C THR A 4 14.19 -12.91 -0.64
N GLY A 5 12.88 -13.07 -0.44
CA GLY A 5 11.88 -12.47 -1.30
C GLY A 5 10.50 -13.06 -1.05
N ASP A 6 9.51 -12.47 -1.70
CA ASP A 6 8.12 -12.88 -1.63
C ASP A 6 7.50 -12.80 -3.02
N ARG A 7 7.17 -13.96 -3.60
CA ARG A 7 6.57 -14.08 -4.93
C ARG A 7 5.19 -13.43 -5.07
N ARG A 8 4.59 -13.02 -3.95
CA ARG A 8 3.29 -12.32 -3.89
C ARG A 8 3.43 -10.81 -3.97
N GLN A 9 4.65 -10.27 -3.90
CA GLN A 9 4.92 -8.83 -3.98
C GLN A 9 5.18 -8.39 -5.42
N LEU A 10 5.40 -7.08 -5.61
CA LEU A 10 5.62 -6.49 -6.92
C LEU A 10 6.82 -7.15 -7.61
N LYS A 11 6.59 -7.53 -8.86
CA LYS A 11 7.63 -8.05 -9.74
C LYS A 11 8.51 -6.91 -10.25
N VAL A 12 9.73 -7.25 -10.63
CA VAL A 12 10.65 -6.39 -11.36
C VAL A 12 9.99 -5.97 -12.66
N HIS A 13 9.73 -4.66 -12.79
CA HIS A 13 9.32 -4.04 -14.03
C HIS A 13 10.54 -3.33 -14.64
N LEU A 14 11.00 -3.82 -15.79
CA LEU A 14 12.02 -3.14 -16.60
C LEU A 14 11.35 -2.68 -17.90
N GLU A 15 11.02 -1.40 -17.95
CA GLU A 15 10.36 -0.77 -19.12
C GLU A 15 11.15 -0.98 -20.42
N SER A 16 12.47 -1.10 -20.33
CA SER A 16 13.37 -1.32 -21.47
C SER A 16 13.27 -2.73 -22.07
N LEU A 17 12.66 -3.70 -21.38
CA LEU A 17 12.54 -5.07 -21.88
C LEU A 17 11.27 -5.24 -22.73
N PRO A 18 11.35 -5.96 -23.86
CA PRO A 18 10.17 -6.33 -24.64
C PRO A 18 9.14 -7.06 -23.77
N ARG A 19 7.84 -6.82 -24.00
CA ARG A 19 6.72 -7.40 -23.21
C ARG A 19 6.76 -8.93 -23.10
N ALA A 20 7.26 -9.61 -24.14
CA ALA A 20 7.46 -11.07 -24.14
C ALA A 20 8.52 -11.56 -23.14
N VAL A 21 9.48 -10.68 -22.79
CA VAL A 21 10.58 -10.95 -21.84
C VAL A 21 10.25 -10.44 -20.45
N GLN A 22 9.39 -9.42 -20.31
CA GLN A 22 8.90 -8.96 -19.01
C GLN A 22 8.18 -10.07 -18.23
N VAL A 23 7.61 -11.06 -18.92
CA VAL A 23 7.04 -12.26 -18.30
C VAL A 23 8.14 -13.31 -18.14
N GLY A 24 8.68 -13.45 -16.92
CA GLY A 24 9.59 -14.55 -16.57
C GLY A 24 11.08 -14.19 -16.58
N PHE A 25 11.45 -12.91 -16.68
CA PHE A 25 12.84 -12.45 -16.60
C PHE A 25 13.01 -11.48 -15.42
N GLY A 26 14.02 -11.70 -14.54
CA GLY A 26 14.31 -10.84 -13.38
C GLY A 26 14.50 -11.58 -12.06
N LEU A 27 14.61 -10.87 -10.94
CA LEU A 27 14.71 -11.49 -9.59
C LEU A 27 13.49 -12.37 -9.26
N ASP A 28 12.31 -12.07 -9.82
CA ASP A 28 11.14 -12.92 -9.67
C ASP A 28 11.31 -14.27 -10.35
N SER A 29 12.04 -14.32 -11.47
CA SER A 29 12.36 -15.59 -12.10
C SER A 29 13.35 -16.38 -11.27
N VAL A 30 14.27 -15.71 -10.55
CA VAL A 30 15.13 -16.38 -9.56
C VAL A 30 14.30 -16.98 -8.44
N ILE A 31 13.41 -16.21 -7.80
CA ILE A 31 12.55 -16.74 -6.73
C ILE A 31 11.68 -17.88 -7.24
N ILE A 32 11.02 -17.72 -8.39
CA ILE A 32 10.19 -18.76 -9.01
C ILE A 32 11.00 -20.02 -9.32
N ASN A 33 12.20 -19.87 -9.90
CA ASN A 33 13.05 -21.00 -10.25
C ASN A 33 13.59 -21.71 -9.00
N LEU A 34 13.98 -20.97 -7.97
CA LEU A 34 14.37 -21.55 -6.67
C LEU A 34 13.19 -22.29 -6.03
N ASP A 35 11.98 -21.76 -6.18
CA ASP A 35 10.77 -22.38 -5.67
C ASP A 35 10.38 -23.65 -6.46
N ALA A 36 10.79 -23.77 -7.72
CA ALA A 36 10.61 -24.97 -8.53
C ALA A 36 11.76 -25.98 -8.41
N SER A 37 12.88 -25.61 -7.78
CA SER A 37 14.10 -26.43 -7.74
C SER A 37 14.06 -27.45 -6.62
N ASP A 38 14.33 -28.71 -6.96
CA ASP A 38 14.53 -29.78 -5.99
C ASP A 38 15.86 -29.60 -5.22
N GLY A 39 15.85 -29.93 -3.93
CA GLY A 39 17.05 -29.87 -3.08
C GLY A 39 17.38 -28.49 -2.49
N ILE A 40 16.59 -27.45 -2.78
CA ILE A 40 16.73 -26.14 -2.13
C ILE A 40 15.86 -26.09 -0.87
N GLY A 41 16.51 -25.87 0.28
CA GLY A 41 15.82 -25.65 1.54
C GLY A 41 15.06 -24.32 1.54
N LYS A 42 13.79 -24.35 1.96
CA LYS A 42 12.91 -23.17 1.99
C LYS A 42 12.37 -22.96 3.39
N THR A 43 12.39 -21.71 3.83
CA THR A 43 11.83 -21.31 5.13
C THR A 43 10.94 -20.11 4.92
N ALA A 44 9.65 -20.27 5.24
CA ALA A 44 8.68 -19.17 5.20
C ALA A 44 8.56 -18.52 6.59
N LEU A 45 8.73 -17.20 6.63
CA LEU A 45 8.44 -16.41 7.83
C LEU A 45 6.96 -16.01 7.82
N GLN A 46 6.19 -16.57 8.76
CA GLN A 46 4.73 -16.45 8.74
C GLN A 46 4.19 -15.36 9.66
N VAL A 47 5.02 -14.76 10.53
CA VAL A 47 4.55 -13.80 11.54
C VAL A 47 4.96 -12.37 11.14
N GLY A 48 3.96 -11.52 10.90
CA GLY A 48 4.14 -10.11 10.58
C GLY A 48 4.02 -9.21 11.80
N TYR A 49 5.04 -8.40 12.08
CA TYR A 49 5.10 -7.50 13.25
C TYR A 49 4.85 -6.02 12.93
N ARG A 50 4.53 -5.70 11.66
CA ARG A 50 4.39 -4.32 11.18
C ARG A 50 3.01 -3.74 11.46
N SER A 51 1.95 -4.44 11.07
CA SER A 51 0.61 -3.85 10.94
C SER A 51 -0.36 -4.32 12.02
N HIS A 52 -1.45 -3.56 12.21
CA HIS A 52 -2.57 -3.95 13.06
C HIS A 52 -3.20 -5.30 12.63
N PRO A 53 -3.67 -6.17 13.55
CA PRO A 53 -4.20 -7.50 13.21
C PRO A 53 -5.27 -7.53 12.10
N HIS A 54 -6.22 -6.58 12.09
CA HIS A 54 -7.21 -6.50 11.02
C HIS A 54 -6.60 -6.24 9.62
N ILE A 55 -5.51 -5.47 9.53
CA ILE A 55 -4.80 -5.26 8.25
C ILE A 55 -4.15 -6.57 7.81
N VAL A 56 -3.48 -7.27 8.73
CA VAL A 56 -2.86 -8.56 8.46
C VAL A 56 -3.89 -9.58 7.99
N GLN A 57 -5.06 -9.63 8.62
CA GLN A 57 -6.16 -10.51 8.25
C GLN A 57 -6.66 -10.25 6.82
N CYS A 58 -6.81 -8.97 6.43
CA CYS A 58 -7.21 -8.63 5.07
C CYS A 58 -6.17 -9.05 4.03
N ILE A 59 -4.88 -8.81 4.31
CA ILE A 59 -3.79 -9.21 3.41
C ILE A 59 -3.68 -10.74 3.31
N GLU A 60 -3.72 -11.45 4.44
CA GLU A 60 -3.66 -12.91 4.47
C GLU A 60 -4.81 -13.51 3.66
N ALA A 61 -6.05 -13.04 3.88
CA ALA A 61 -7.22 -13.54 3.18
C ALA A 61 -7.19 -13.25 1.68
N GLY A 62 -6.68 -12.08 1.27
CA GLY A 62 -6.67 -11.65 -0.12
C GLY A 62 -5.49 -12.19 -0.95
N PHE A 63 -4.31 -12.34 -0.35
CA PHE A 63 -3.06 -12.60 -1.09
C PHE A 63 -2.37 -13.91 -0.75
N TYR A 64 -2.46 -14.42 0.49
CA TYR A 64 -1.69 -15.60 0.91
C TYR A 64 -2.56 -16.86 0.98
N ARG A 65 -3.72 -16.77 1.64
CA ARG A 65 -4.63 -17.90 1.86
C ARG A 65 -5.06 -18.63 0.58
N PRO A 66 -5.37 -17.96 -0.55
CA PRO A 66 -5.75 -18.64 -1.79
C PRO A 66 -4.67 -19.57 -2.35
N HIS A 67 -3.43 -19.43 -1.88
CA HIS A 67 -2.28 -20.23 -2.29
C HIS A 67 -1.81 -21.22 -1.22
N GLY A 68 -2.60 -21.44 -0.16
CA GLY A 68 -2.22 -22.31 0.95
C GLY A 68 -1.10 -21.74 1.83
N GLU A 69 -0.79 -20.45 1.68
CA GLU A 69 0.19 -19.72 2.49
C GLU A 69 -0.50 -19.04 3.67
N ARG A 70 0.25 -18.75 4.73
CA ARG A 70 -0.29 -18.16 5.96
C ARG A 70 0.53 -16.95 6.38
N LEU A 71 -0.18 -15.87 6.75
CA LEU A 71 0.38 -14.70 7.41
C LEU A 71 -0.37 -14.45 8.72
N ILE A 72 0.36 -14.35 9.82
CA ILE A 72 -0.16 -14.26 11.19
C ILE A 72 0.25 -12.91 11.77
N ALA A 73 -0.66 -12.24 12.45
CA ALA A 73 -0.34 -11.02 13.17
C ALA A 73 0.52 -11.36 14.41
N GLY A 74 1.71 -10.77 14.49
CA GLY A 74 2.62 -10.92 15.63
C GLY A 74 2.48 -9.84 16.71
N ARG A 75 1.61 -8.86 16.47
CA ARG A 75 1.31 -7.76 17.41
C ARG A 75 -0.15 -7.82 17.80
N ASN A 76 -0.47 -7.40 19.01
CA ASN A 76 -1.85 -7.23 19.45
C ASN A 76 -2.44 -5.90 18.90
N PRO A 77 -3.77 -5.72 18.96
CA PRO A 77 -4.41 -4.48 18.53
C PRO A 77 -3.86 -3.24 19.24
N GLU A 78 -3.60 -3.35 20.55
CA GLU A 78 -3.17 -2.24 21.41
C GLU A 78 -1.79 -1.70 21.02
N GLU A 79 -0.87 -2.56 20.58
CA GLU A 79 0.47 -2.19 20.07
C GLU A 79 0.42 -1.44 18.73
N ARG A 80 -0.72 -1.53 18.01
CA ARG A 80 -0.91 -0.95 16.67
C ARG A 80 -2.20 -0.14 16.56
N ASN A 81 -2.60 0.51 17.65
CA ASN A 81 -3.90 1.17 17.78
C ASN A 81 -3.91 2.66 17.40
N MET A 82 -2.83 3.24 16.86
CA MET A 82 -2.71 4.69 16.65
C MET A 82 -3.98 5.32 16.05
N LEU A 83 -4.52 4.73 14.98
CA LEU A 83 -5.75 5.23 14.36
C LEU A 83 -7.01 4.88 15.17
N THR A 84 -7.10 3.66 15.72
CA THR A 84 -8.27 3.16 16.46
C THR A 84 -8.44 3.73 17.87
N ALA A 85 -7.36 4.23 18.47
CA ALA A 85 -7.34 4.92 19.75
C ALA A 85 -7.43 6.45 19.58
N SER A 86 -7.40 6.95 18.35
CA SER A 86 -7.53 8.38 18.06
C SER A 86 -8.97 8.87 18.23
N GLN A 87 -9.15 10.19 18.14
CA GLN A 87 -10.48 10.82 18.13
C GLN A 87 -11.22 10.68 16.79
N LEU A 88 -10.64 9.97 15.81
CA LEU A 88 -11.29 9.75 14.52
C LEU A 88 -12.46 8.78 14.69
N LYS A 89 -13.65 9.19 14.25
CA LYS A 89 -14.82 8.31 14.21
C LYS A 89 -14.66 7.30 13.07
N LEU A 90 -14.25 6.09 13.42
CA LEU A 90 -14.11 4.99 12.46
C LEU A 90 -15.48 4.32 12.21
N PRO A 91 -15.76 3.87 10.97
CA PRO A 91 -17.03 3.20 10.66
C PRO A 91 -17.19 1.86 11.37
N LYS A 92 -16.08 1.24 11.80
CA LYS A 92 -16.05 0.00 12.56
C LYS A 92 -15.12 0.15 13.76
N ALA A 93 -15.65 -0.06 14.96
CA ALA A 93 -14.87 -0.02 16.20
C ALA A 93 -13.72 -1.04 16.16
N GLY A 94 -12.53 -0.62 16.62
CA GLY A 94 -11.33 -1.45 16.67
C GLY A 94 -10.73 -1.84 15.31
N SER A 95 -11.17 -1.21 14.21
CA SER A 95 -10.65 -1.49 12.86
C SER A 95 -10.06 -0.23 12.23
N PRO A 96 -8.75 -0.17 11.94
CA PRO A 96 -8.14 0.97 11.26
C PRO A 96 -8.43 1.00 9.75
N LEU A 97 -9.12 -0.02 9.21
CA LEU A 97 -9.44 -0.11 7.80
C LEU A 97 -10.72 0.64 7.48
N ILE A 98 -10.63 1.54 6.49
CA ILE A 98 -11.74 2.28 5.93
C ILE A 98 -11.65 2.15 4.41
N LEU A 99 -12.75 1.73 3.78
CA LEU A 99 -12.91 1.81 2.34
C LEU A 99 -13.86 2.97 2.05
N ILE A 100 -13.41 3.94 1.28
CA ILE A 100 -14.20 5.11 0.91
C ILE A 100 -14.57 4.97 -0.56
N HIS A 101 -15.87 4.83 -0.81
CA HIS A 101 -16.40 4.72 -2.16
C HIS A 101 -16.47 6.13 -2.77
N GLN A 102 -15.72 6.34 -3.86
CA GLN A 102 -15.83 7.52 -4.71
C GLN A 102 -16.54 7.14 -6.03
N VAL A 103 -17.52 7.94 -6.46
CA VAL A 103 -18.38 7.75 -7.64
C VAL A 103 -18.08 8.67 -8.82
N ASP A 104 -17.26 9.72 -8.63
CA ASP A 104 -16.81 10.65 -9.67
C ASP A 104 -16.04 9.90 -10.75
N GLU A 105 -16.19 10.34 -11.99
CA GLU A 105 -15.52 9.71 -13.13
C GLU A 105 -14.02 10.03 -13.14
N ALA A 106 -13.22 9.07 -13.60
CA ALA A 106 -11.80 9.30 -13.83
C ALA A 106 -11.61 10.07 -15.14
N GLU A 107 -10.79 11.11 -15.08
CA GLU A 107 -10.37 11.91 -16.21
C GLU A 107 -9.02 11.40 -16.73
N ARG A 108 -8.82 11.48 -18.06
CA ARG A 108 -7.52 11.18 -18.67
C ARG A 108 -6.79 12.47 -18.97
N ASP A 109 -5.53 12.53 -18.57
CA ASP A 109 -4.63 13.57 -19.03
C ASP A 109 -4.34 13.33 -20.53
N ALA A 110 -4.63 14.34 -21.34
CA ALA A 110 -4.47 14.32 -22.79
C ALA A 110 -3.02 14.14 -23.23
N VAL A 111 -2.03 14.44 -22.38
CA VAL A 111 -0.61 14.43 -22.72
C VAL A 111 0.11 13.18 -22.19
N SER A 112 -0.14 12.78 -20.94
CA SER A 112 0.63 11.71 -20.29
C SER A 112 0.03 10.31 -20.43
N MET A 113 -1.18 10.16 -21.00
CA MET A 113 -1.98 8.91 -20.99
C MET A 113 -2.28 8.38 -19.56
N SER A 114 -1.92 9.15 -18.53
CA SER A 114 -2.22 8.87 -17.14
C SER A 114 -3.67 9.26 -16.83
N SER A 115 -4.25 8.61 -15.83
CA SER A 115 -5.62 8.92 -15.36
C SER A 115 -5.56 9.56 -13.99
N TYR A 116 -6.43 10.53 -13.74
CA TYR A 116 -6.61 11.15 -12.43
C TYR A 116 -8.11 11.25 -12.13
N ASN A 117 -8.48 11.40 -10.86
CA ASN A 117 -9.87 11.55 -10.46
C ASN A 117 -9.97 12.70 -9.43
N PRO A 118 -10.51 13.86 -9.82
CA PRO A 118 -10.62 15.02 -8.93
C PRO A 118 -11.35 14.71 -7.62
N GLY A 119 -12.39 13.88 -7.69
CA GLY A 119 -13.14 13.43 -6.52
C GLY A 119 -12.29 12.63 -5.54
N GLN A 120 -11.43 11.74 -6.04
CA GLN A 120 -10.46 11.00 -5.23
C GLN A 120 -9.38 11.92 -4.68
N THR A 121 -8.87 12.89 -5.47
CA THR A 121 -7.90 13.90 -5.00
C THR A 121 -8.46 14.65 -3.81
N TRP A 122 -9.66 15.21 -3.95
CA TRP A 122 -10.29 16.00 -2.89
C TRP A 122 -10.60 15.16 -1.64
N THR A 123 -11.06 13.93 -1.85
CA THR A 123 -11.31 12.98 -0.76
C THR A 123 -10.01 12.65 -0.01
N ALA A 124 -8.92 12.38 -0.73
CA ALA A 124 -7.61 12.11 -0.15
C ALA A 124 -7.11 13.30 0.68
N LEU A 125 -7.14 14.52 0.12
CA LEU A 125 -6.73 15.74 0.82
C LEU A 125 -7.51 15.96 2.12
N ARG A 126 -8.84 15.81 2.08
CA ARG A 126 -9.67 15.91 3.30
C ARG A 126 -9.29 14.91 4.38
N ILE A 127 -8.95 13.68 3.98
CA ILE A 127 -8.51 12.65 4.91
C ILE A 127 -7.14 13.01 5.47
N LEU A 128 -6.19 13.42 4.63
CA LEU A 128 -4.85 13.86 5.04
C LEU A 128 -4.95 14.97 6.09
N TRP A 129 -5.70 16.04 5.81
CA TRP A 129 -5.91 17.14 6.75
C TRP A 129 -6.59 16.68 8.05
N ARG A 130 -7.53 15.75 7.97
CA ARG A 130 -8.15 15.18 9.17
C ARG A 130 -7.16 14.37 9.99
N LEU A 131 -6.28 13.60 9.34
CA LEU A 131 -5.27 12.78 10.01
C LEU A 131 -4.17 13.64 10.62
N PHE A 132 -3.67 14.68 9.93
CA PHE A 132 -2.69 15.62 10.49
C PHE A 132 -3.16 16.26 11.80
N ASN A 133 -4.46 16.54 11.90
CA ASN A 133 -5.05 17.17 13.09
C ASN A 133 -5.33 16.20 14.25
N VAL A 134 -5.32 14.89 14.01
CA VAL A 134 -5.79 13.87 14.98
C VAL A 134 -4.67 12.93 15.40
N LEU A 135 -3.67 12.71 14.54
CA LEU A 135 -2.53 11.86 14.84
C LEU A 135 -1.45 12.61 15.64
N PRO A 136 -0.62 11.90 16.42
CA PRO A 136 0.54 12.49 17.09
C PRO A 136 1.47 13.25 16.12
N PRO A 137 2.09 14.38 16.51
CA PRO A 137 2.92 15.19 15.63
C PRO A 137 4.15 14.48 15.02
N ASP A 138 4.63 13.40 15.67
CA ASP A 138 5.73 12.55 15.22
C ASP A 138 5.29 11.44 14.27
N SER A 139 4.00 11.38 13.92
CA SER A 139 3.45 10.41 12.98
C SER A 139 3.80 10.76 11.54
N SER A 140 4.13 9.75 10.75
CA SER A 140 4.29 9.89 9.31
C SER A 140 3.05 9.38 8.58
N ILE A 141 2.54 10.17 7.64
CA ILE A 141 1.43 9.78 6.77
C ILE A 141 2.00 9.61 5.35
N LEU A 142 1.72 8.46 4.74
CA LEU A 142 2.10 8.17 3.35
C LEU A 142 0.84 8.02 2.50
N CYS A 143 0.73 8.83 1.45
CA CYS A 143 -0.27 8.68 0.40
C CYS A 143 0.35 7.90 -0.77
N ILE A 144 -0.30 6.82 -1.21
CA ILE A 144 0.16 6.00 -2.34
C ILE A 144 -0.86 6.10 -3.45
N CYS A 145 -0.43 6.54 -4.63
CA CYS A 145 -1.23 6.62 -5.84
C CYS A 145 -0.68 5.65 -6.90
N LEU A 146 -1.55 5.03 -7.69
CA LEU A 146 -1.13 4.17 -8.81
C LEU A 146 -0.74 4.98 -10.06
N TYR A 147 -1.25 6.20 -10.19
CA TYR A 147 -1.00 7.08 -11.33
C TYR A 147 -0.16 8.27 -10.90
N GLY A 148 0.86 8.61 -11.69
CA GLY A 148 1.80 9.70 -11.38
C GLY A 148 1.13 11.08 -11.40
N THR A 149 0.20 11.33 -12.33
CA THR A 149 -0.56 12.59 -12.36
C THR A 149 -1.33 12.84 -11.07
N GLN A 150 -2.04 11.82 -10.58
CA GLN A 150 -2.76 11.87 -9.30
C GLN A 150 -1.82 12.14 -8.12
N ALA A 151 -0.63 11.54 -8.11
CA ALA A 151 0.37 11.76 -7.07
C ALA A 151 0.84 13.22 -7.05
N ASN A 152 1.21 13.75 -8.23
CA ASN A 152 1.70 15.12 -8.37
C ASN A 152 0.64 16.16 -7.98
N ASP A 153 -0.63 15.93 -8.31
CA ASP A 153 -1.71 16.84 -7.93
C ASP A 153 -1.89 16.88 -6.40
N ILE A 154 -1.90 15.73 -5.73
CA ILE A 154 -1.99 15.70 -4.25
C ILE A 154 -0.77 16.38 -3.62
N GLU A 155 0.44 16.11 -4.12
CA GLU A 155 1.67 16.73 -3.61
C GLU A 155 1.64 18.25 -3.74
N ARG A 156 1.26 18.78 -4.92
CA ARG A 156 1.16 20.21 -5.16
C ARG A 156 0.21 20.90 -4.17
N GLU A 157 -0.97 20.33 -3.95
CA GLU A 157 -1.98 20.89 -3.04
C GLU A 157 -1.53 20.85 -1.57
N VAL A 158 -0.83 19.79 -1.16
CA VAL A 158 -0.27 19.70 0.21
C VAL A 158 0.82 20.76 0.43
N LEU A 159 1.71 20.94 -0.54
CA LEU A 159 2.79 21.94 -0.44
C LEU A 159 2.25 23.38 -0.41
N ALA A 160 1.24 23.70 -1.24
CA ALA A 160 0.62 25.02 -1.27
C ALA A 160 -0.03 25.39 0.08
N GLU A 161 -0.69 24.43 0.73
CA GLU A 161 -1.32 24.64 2.03
C GLU A 161 -0.28 24.78 3.16
N GLU A 162 0.85 24.07 3.09
CA GLU A 162 1.95 24.24 4.04
C GLU A 162 2.58 25.64 3.94
N GLU A 163 2.73 26.18 2.74
CA GLU A 163 3.24 27.53 2.52
C GLU A 163 2.29 28.59 3.10
N LEU A 164 0.98 28.45 2.87
CA LEU A 164 -0.04 29.35 3.40
C LEU A 164 -0.07 29.37 4.94
N ASN A 165 0.13 28.21 5.58
CA ASN A 165 0.13 28.12 7.04
C ASN A 165 1.44 28.62 7.69
N ARG A 166 2.49 28.91 6.90
CA ARG A 166 3.76 29.47 7.36
C ARG A 166 3.88 30.98 7.15
N SER A 167 3.02 31.59 6.33
CA SER A 167 2.95 33.04 6.07
C SER A 167 2.03 33.76 7.05
#